data_AF-A0A3D4JD40-F1
#
_entry.id   AF-A0A3D4JD40-F1
#
_cell.length_a   1.000
_cell.length_b   1.000
_cell.length_c   1.000
_cell.angle_alpha   90.00
_cell.angle_beta   90.00
_cell.angle_gamma   90.00
#
_symmetry.space_group_name_H-M   'P 1'
#
loop_
_entity.id
_entity.type
_entity.pdbx_description
1 polymer ?
#
loop_
_entity_poly.entity_id
_entity_poly.type
_entity_poly.pdbx_seq_one_letter_code
_entity_poly.pdbx_strand_id
1 'polypeptide(L)' 'DYLPMLRKREDGKKTYAVIQAEDELAALGMAIGAGWSGLRAMTSSSGPGISLMTEFAGLAYYAEVPVVVWDIQRIG' A
#
# COMPACT_ATOMS: atom_id res chain seq x y z
N ASP A 1 0.55 16.90 1.13
CA ASP A 1 0.08 18.07 0.37
C ASP A 1 -0.48 17.77 -1.02
N TYR A 2 0.11 16.86 -1.80
CA TYR A 2 -0.36 16.59 -3.17
C TYR A 2 -1.66 15.78 -3.28
N LEU A 3 -1.99 14.90 -2.34
CA LEU A 3 -3.17 14.04 -2.42
C LEU A 3 -4.51 14.81 -2.47
N PRO A 4 -4.76 15.83 -1.62
CA PRO A 4 -5.92 16.70 -1.76
C PRO A 4 -6.04 17.40 -3.12
N MET A 5 -4.92 17.65 -3.80
CA MET A 5 -4.89 18.31 -5.11
C MET A 5 -5.17 17.31 -6.25
N LEU A 6 -4.63 16.09 -6.16
CA LEU A 6 -4.67 15.09 -7.24
C LEU A 6 -5.82 14.08 -7.10
N ARG A 7 -6.40 13.91 -5.90
CA ARG A 7 -7.40 12.87 -5.57
C ARG A 7 -8.66 13.48 -4.96
N LYS A 8 -9.25 14.43 -5.69
CA LYS A 8 -10.52 15.09 -5.36
C LYS A 8 -11.54 14.81 -6.46
N ARG A 9 -12.74 14.35 -6.07
CA ARG A 9 -13.87 14.25 -7.01
C ARG A 9 -14.49 15.63 -7.24
N GLU A 10 -15.26 15.76 -8.30
CA GLU A 10 -16.04 16.96 -8.62
C GLU A 10 -16.99 17.38 -7.48
N ASP A 11 -17.47 16.41 -6.69
CA ASP A 11 -18.33 16.62 -5.51
C ASP A 11 -17.58 17.12 -4.25
N GLY A 12 -16.27 17.33 -4.34
CA GLY A 12 -15.43 17.79 -3.25
C GLY A 12 -15.02 16.71 -2.24
N LYS A 13 -15.48 15.47 -2.39
CA LYS A 13 -15.08 14.35 -1.51
C LYS A 13 -13.67 13.86 -1.87
N LYS A 14 -12.95 13.43 -0.83
CA LYS A 14 -11.63 12.80 -0.97
C LYS A 14 -11.81 11.37 -1.46
N THR A 15 -10.99 10.95 -2.42
CA THR A 15 -11.02 9.58 -2.97
C THR A 15 -9.77 8.80 -2.57
N TYR A 16 -9.20 9.12 -1.40
CA TYR A 16 -7.97 8.51 -0.91
C TYR A 16 -8.03 8.32 0.61
N ALA A 17 -7.33 7.32 1.11
CA ALA A 17 -7.06 7.10 2.51
C ALA A 17 -5.54 6.91 2.69
N VAL A 18 -4.99 7.54 3.71
CA VAL A 18 -3.58 7.36 4.11
C VAL A 18 -3.59 6.99 5.58
N ILE A 19 -3.04 5.82 5.88
CA ILE A 19 -3.05 5.23 7.23
C ILE A 19 -1.60 4.87 7.54
N GLN A 20 -1.13 5.26 8.73
CA GLN A 20 0.14 4.78 9.26
C GLN A 20 -0.14 3.50 10.01
N ALA A 21 0.39 2.40 9.51
CA ALA A 21 0.33 1.10 10.17
C ALA A 21 1.43 1.01 11.24
N GLU A 22 1.24 0.09 12.19
CA GLU A 22 2.17 -0.19 13.28
C GLU A 22 3.52 -0.75 12.80
N ASP A 23 3.49 -1.58 11.75
CA ASP A 23 4.66 -2.19 11.13
C ASP A 23 4.42 -2.43 9.63
N GLU A 24 5.46 -2.92 8.93
CA GLU A 24 5.39 -3.20 7.50
C GLU A 24 4.47 -4.37 7.14
N LEU A 25 4.26 -5.33 8.04
CA LEU A 25 3.35 -6.46 7.84
C LEU A 25 1.91 -5.98 7.79
N ALA A 26 1.50 -5.19 8.78
CA ALA A 26 0.21 -4.56 8.85
C ALA A 26 -0.02 -3.59 7.69
N ALA A 27 1.01 -2.83 7.30
CA ALA A 27 0.93 -1.92 6.16
C ALA A 27 0.59 -2.67 4.85
N LEU A 28 1.29 -3.77 4.57
CA LEU A 28 1.04 -4.56 3.37
C LEU A 28 -0.29 -5.32 3.46
N GLY A 29 -0.64 -5.85 4.63
CA GLY A 29 -1.94 -6.49 4.87
C GLY A 29 -3.12 -5.56 4.61
N MET A 30 -3.06 -4.31 5.10
CA MET A 30 -4.07 -3.29 4.82
C MET A 30 -4.14 -2.96 3.31
N ALA A 31 -2.99 -2.85 2.64
CA ALA A 31 -2.94 -2.56 1.21
C ALA A 31 -3.55 -3.71 0.37
N ILE A 32 -3.25 -4.96 0.70
CA ILE A 32 -3.84 -6.14 0.06
C ILE A 32 -5.36 -6.18 0.31
N GLY A 33 -5.81 -5.94 1.54
CA GLY A 33 -7.24 -5.90 1.86
C GLY A 33 -8.00 -4.81 1.07
N ALA A 34 -7.38 -3.65 0.89
CA ALA A 34 -7.91 -2.59 0.03
C ALA A 34 -7.93 -3.01 -1.45
N GLY A 35 -6.87 -3.68 -1.94
CA GLY A 35 -6.81 -4.28 -3.28
C GLY A 35 -7.92 -5.30 -3.52
N TRP A 36 -8.17 -6.17 -2.54
CA TRP A 36 -9.25 -7.16 -2.57
C TRP A 36 -10.63 -6.51 -2.64
N SER A 37 -10.81 -5.39 -1.95
CA SER A 37 -12.06 -4.61 -1.95
C SER A 37 -12.27 -3.81 -3.25
N GLY A 38 -11.37 -3.93 -4.23
CA GLY A 38 -11.45 -3.27 -5.54
C GLY A 38 -10.85 -1.87 -5.59
N LEU A 39 -10.16 -1.42 -4.54
CA LEU A 39 -9.43 -0.16 -4.54
C LEU A 39 -8.03 -0.34 -5.10
N ARG A 40 -7.49 0.71 -5.73
CA ARG A 40 -6.06 0.74 -6.08
C ARG A 40 -5.26 1.10 -4.83
N ALA A 41 -4.52 0.13 -4.31
CA ALA A 41 -3.77 0.26 -3.07
C ALA A 41 -2.25 0.20 -3.29
N MET A 42 -1.51 0.91 -2.45
CA MET A 42 -0.05 0.88 -2.44
C MET A 42 0.53 1.08 -1.04
N THR A 43 1.74 0.58 -0.83
CA THR A 43 2.57 0.88 0.35
C THR A 43 3.99 1.27 -0.10
N SER A 44 4.77 1.91 0.77
CA SER A 44 6.16 2.28 0.52
C SER A 44 7.04 1.86 1.68
N SER A 45 8.16 1.20 1.40
CA SER A 45 9.13 0.78 2.42
C SER A 45 10.55 0.77 1.85
N SER A 46 11.52 0.23 2.59
CA SER A 46 12.92 0.10 2.19
C SER A 46 13.52 -1.18 2.79
N GLY A 47 14.50 -1.79 2.09
CA GLY A 47 15.38 -2.87 2.58
C GLY A 47 14.82 -3.76 3.70
N PRO A 48 15.08 -3.46 5.00
CA PRO A 48 14.58 -4.26 6.12
C PRO A 48 13.06 -4.48 6.14
N GLY A 49 12.28 -3.48 5.77
CA GLY A 49 10.82 -3.55 5.77
C GLY A 49 10.28 -4.38 4.60
N ILE A 50 10.97 -4.42 3.46
CA ILE A 50 10.63 -5.29 2.33
C ILE A 50 10.81 -6.77 2.72
N SER A 51 11.87 -7.09 3.45
CA SER A 51 12.08 -8.45 3.96
C SER A 51 10.90 -8.93 4.82
N LEU A 52 10.35 -8.05 5.66
CA LEU A 52 9.19 -8.34 6.52
C LEU A 52 7.90 -8.53 5.72
N MET A 53 7.75 -7.83 4.59
CA MET A 53 6.59 -7.88 3.70
C MET A 53 6.52 -9.15 2.83
N THR A 54 7.59 -9.93 2.73
CA THR A 54 7.72 -11.06 1.78
C THR A 54 6.58 -12.08 1.88
N GLU A 55 6.14 -12.42 3.10
CA GLU A 55 5.06 -13.39 3.32
C GLU A 55 3.73 -12.91 2.71
N PHE A 56 3.34 -11.67 2.99
CA PHE A 56 2.12 -11.07 2.47
C PHE A 56 2.21 -10.80 0.97
N ALA A 57 3.41 -10.50 0.44
CA ALA A 57 3.61 -10.41 -1.01
C ALA A 57 3.34 -11.76 -1.71
N GLY A 58 3.77 -12.86 -1.10
CA GLY A 58 3.44 -14.22 -1.56
C GLY A 58 1.94 -14.51 -1.51
N LEU A 59 1.25 -14.06 -0.45
CA LEU A 59 -0.21 -14.16 -0.35
C LEU A 59 -0.92 -13.36 -1.46
N ALA A 60 -0.49 -12.13 -1.72
CA ALA A 60 -1.05 -11.29 -2.78
C ALA A 60 -0.87 -11.93 -4.16
N TYR A 61 0.30 -12.53 -4.41
CA TYR A 61 0.56 -13.29 -5.63
C TYR A 61 -0.38 -14.49 -5.77
N TYR A 62 -0.49 -15.33 -4.73
CA TYR A 62 -1.34 -16.52 -4.76
C TYR A 62 -2.82 -16.19 -4.95
N ALA A 63 -3.29 -15.11 -4.31
CA ALA A 63 -4.67 -14.67 -4.39
C ALA A 63 -4.98 -13.75 -5.58
N GLU A 64 -4.00 -13.48 -6.45
CA GLU A 64 -4.12 -12.57 -7.60
C GLU A 64 -4.63 -11.16 -7.23
N VAL A 65 -4.26 -10.67 -6.04
CA VAL A 65 -4.72 -9.37 -5.53
C VAL A 65 -3.79 -8.26 -6.03
N PRO A 66 -4.32 -7.24 -6.74
CA PRO A 66 -3.49 -6.16 -7.23
C PRO A 66 -3.04 -5.24 -6.08
N VAL A 67 -1.73 -5.15 -5.85
CA VAL A 67 -1.11 -4.24 -4.89
C VAL A 67 0.24 -3.76 -5.41
N VAL A 68 0.60 -2.51 -5.10
CA VAL A 68 1.91 -1.94 -5.46
C VAL A 68 2.74 -1.71 -4.21
N VAL A 69 3.96 -2.25 -4.18
CA VAL A 69 4.97 -1.96 -3.15
C VAL A 69 6.04 -1.08 -3.76
N TRP A 70 6.22 0.12 -3.22
CA TRP A 70 7.29 1.02 -3.62
C TRP A 70 8.51 0.78 -2.72
N ASP A 71 9.51 0.08 -3.25
CA ASP A 71 10.82 -0.09 -2.58
C ASP A 71 11.69 1.14 -2.82
N ILE A 72 11.90 1.93 -1.77
CA ILE A 72 12.83 3.04 -1.74
C ILE A 72 14.16 2.50 -1.21
N GLN A 73 15.00 2.02 -2.13
CA GLN A 73 16.27 1.43 -1.77
C GLN A 73 17.17 2.43 -1.01
N ARG A 74 17.69 1.97 0.13
CA ARG A 74 18.70 2.66 0.95
C ARG A 74 19.87 1.71 1.16
N ILE A 75 21.01 2.25 1.59
CA ILE A 75 22.19 1.43 1.95
C ILE A 75 21.78 0.37 2.96
N GLY A 76 22.03 -0.89 2.62
CA GLY A 76 21.68 -2.10 3.34
C GLY A 76 22.22 -3.33 2.63
#